data_AF-A0A972NWL0-F1
#
_entry.id   AF-A0A972NWL0-F1
#
_cell.length_a   1.000
_cell.length_b   1.000
_cell.length_c   1.000
_cell.angle_alpha   90.00
_cell.angle_beta   90.00
_cell.angle_gamma   90.00
#
_symmetry.space_group_name_H-M   'P 1'
#
loop_
_entity.id
_entity.type
_entity.pdbx_description
1 polymer ?
#
loop_
_entity_poly.entity_id
_entity_poly.type
_entity_poly.pdbx_seq_one_letter_code
_entity_poly.pdbx_strand_id
1 'polypeptide(L)'
;MRITITIGPRRPKAKVGDRKIIRGVEHIRVFRYATNSRGERIGFDCTGGKQRYEWVPISEARVYGAGHHWTVEERAKYDNEYPPGYMQGRGAA
;
A
#
# COMPACT_ATOMS: atom_id res chain seq x y z
N MET A 1 -6.27 8.36 46.27
CA MET A 1 -5.49 8.84 45.10
C MET A 1 -6.25 8.45 43.85
N ARG A 2 -6.72 9.42 43.04
CA ARG A 2 -7.61 9.16 41.88
C ARG A 2 -6.79 9.32 40.60
N ILE A 3 -6.51 8.21 39.91
CA ILE A 3 -5.77 8.21 38.65
C ILE A 3 -6.78 8.53 37.54
N THR A 4 -6.66 9.70 36.94
CA THR A 4 -7.46 10.11 35.78
C THR A 4 -6.77 9.58 34.51
N ILE A 5 -7.31 8.51 33.91
CA ILE A 5 -6.85 8.02 32.60
C ILE A 5 -7.46 8.93 31.54
N THR A 6 -6.68 9.86 30.99
CA THR A 6 -7.08 10.66 29.84
C THR A 6 -6.94 9.83 28.57
N ILE A 7 -8.08 9.42 28.00
CA ILE A 7 -8.10 8.75 26.69
C ILE A 7 -7.78 9.80 25.63
N GLY A 8 -6.55 9.77 25.11
CA GLY A 8 -6.14 10.62 24.00
C GLY A 8 -6.91 10.30 22.70
N PRO A 9 -6.82 11.18 21.69
CA PRO A 9 -7.50 10.97 20.41
C PRO A 9 -7.05 9.65 19.77
N ARG A 10 -8.02 8.82 19.38
CA ARG A 10 -7.73 7.55 18.69
C ARG A 10 -7.04 7.86 17.35
N ARG A 11 -5.89 7.24 17.11
CA ARG A 11 -5.24 7.31 15.79
C ARG A 11 -6.22 6.85 14.72
N PRO A 12 -6.31 7.54 13.57
CA PRO A 12 -7.15 7.10 12.46
C PRO A 12 -6.73 5.69 12.04
N LYS A 13 -7.73 4.84 11.77
CA LYS A 13 -7.48 3.50 11.26
C LYS A 13 -6.81 3.60 9.89
N ALA A 14 -5.87 2.70 9.65
CA ALA A 14 -5.22 2.58 8.34
C ALA A 14 -6.26 2.23 7.27
N LYS A 15 -6.17 2.87 6.09
CA LYS A 15 -7.01 2.59 4.94
C LYS A 15 -6.18 2.53 3.65
N VAL A 16 -6.70 1.80 2.65
CA VAL A 16 -6.12 1.83 1.30
C VAL A 16 -6.24 3.24 0.76
N GLY A 17 -5.20 3.70 0.08
CA GLY A 17 -5.13 5.05 -0.46
C GLY A 17 -4.58 6.12 0.48
N ASP A 18 -4.24 5.77 1.74
CA ASP A 18 -3.44 6.67 2.57
C ASP A 18 -2.12 6.99 1.85
N ARG A 19 -1.66 8.23 1.97
CA ARG A 19 -0.43 8.72 1.32
C ARG A 19 0.62 9.08 2.35
N LYS A 20 1.88 8.82 2.02
CA LYS A 20 3.02 9.19 2.87
C LYS A 20 4.27 9.34 2.01
N ILE A 21 5.11 10.32 2.34
CA ILE A 21 6.45 10.43 1.78
C ILE A 21 7.41 9.56 2.61
N ILE A 22 8.11 8.65 1.95
CA ILE A 22 9.13 7.80 2.56
C ILE A 22 10.40 7.97 1.72
N ARG A 23 11.48 8.46 2.36
CA ARG A 23 12.78 8.71 1.70
C ARG A 23 12.67 9.55 0.41
N GLY A 24 11.84 10.60 0.45
CA GLY A 24 11.66 11.52 -0.69
C GLY A 24 10.75 11.02 -1.81
N VAL A 25 10.20 9.81 -1.71
CA VAL A 25 9.27 9.25 -2.69
C VAL A 25 7.87 9.15 -2.09
N GLU A 26 6.85 9.54 -2.86
CA GLU A 26 5.46 9.41 -2.46
C GLU A 26 5.02 7.95 -2.54
N HIS A 27 4.47 7.45 -1.44
CA HIS A 27 3.96 6.10 -1.31
C HIS A 27 2.47 6.14 -1.01
N ILE A 28 1.78 5.12 -1.49
CA ILE A 28 0.38 4.85 -1.22
C ILE A 28 0.25 3.55 -0.44
N ARG A 29 -0.69 3.53 0.50
CA ARG A 29 -1.00 2.35 1.29
C ARG A 29 -1.91 1.42 0.49
N VAL A 30 -1.50 0.17 0.37
CA VAL A 30 -2.23 -0.89 -0.35
C VAL A 30 -2.40 -2.11 0.54
N PHE A 31 -3.32 -3.01 0.16
CA PHE A 31 -3.39 -4.30 0.82
C PHE A 31 -2.15 -5.13 0.49
N ARG A 32 -1.58 -5.76 1.51
CA ARG A 32 -0.48 -6.69 1.33
C ARG A 32 -1.02 -7.99 0.73
N TYR A 33 -0.41 -8.44 -0.35
CA TYR A 33 -0.72 -9.74 -0.95
C TYR A 33 0.09 -10.85 -0.28
N ALA A 34 -0.54 -12.00 -0.08
CA ALA A 34 0.14 -13.25 0.20
C ALA A 34 0.60 -13.87 -1.14
N THR A 35 1.86 -14.30 -1.18
CA THR A 35 2.45 -14.97 -2.35
C THR A 35 2.72 -16.44 -2.03
N ASN A 36 2.55 -17.31 -3.02
CA ASN A 36 3.01 -18.70 -2.91
C ASN A 36 4.54 -18.79 -3.05
N SER A 37 5.09 -20.00 -2.96
CA SER A 37 6.53 -20.26 -3.14
C SER A 37 7.05 -19.92 -4.54
N ARG A 38 6.16 -19.79 -5.54
CA ARG A 38 6.48 -19.39 -6.91
C ARG A 38 6.38 -17.87 -7.13
N GLY A 39 6.05 -17.11 -6.08
CA GLY A 39 5.87 -15.65 -6.15
C GLY A 39 4.51 -15.19 -6.71
N GLU A 40 3.59 -16.11 -7.01
CA GLU A 40 2.27 -15.77 -7.52
C GLU A 40 1.35 -15.32 -6.39
N ARG A 41 0.53 -14.30 -6.65
CA ARG A 41 -0.42 -13.76 -5.66
C ARG A 41 -1.59 -14.71 -5.51
N ILE A 42 -1.80 -15.19 -4.29
CA ILE A 42 -2.86 -16.15 -3.96
C ILE A 42 -4.00 -15.52 -3.15
N GLY A 43 -3.80 -14.31 -2.62
CA GLY A 43 -4.81 -13.61 -1.84
C GLY A 43 -4.21 -12.47 -1.01
N PHE A 44 -4.97 -11.99 -0.03
CA PHE A 44 -4.51 -10.97 0.90
C PHE A 44 -3.83 -11.59 2.13
N ASP A 45 -2.73 -10.98 2.58
CA ASP A 45 -2.10 -11.32 3.86
C ASP A 45 -3.02 -10.84 5.00
N CYS A 46 -3.71 -11.79 5.60
CA CYS A 46 -4.58 -11.58 6.76
C CYS A 46 -3.95 -12.24 7.97
N THR A 47 -3.65 -11.47 9.02
CA THR A 47 -3.17 -12.02 10.30
C THR A 47 -4.14 -11.63 11.42
N GLY A 48 -4.64 -12.62 12.17
CA GLY A 48 -5.60 -12.37 13.26
C GLY A 48 -6.92 -11.74 12.80
N GLY A 49 -7.42 -12.13 11.62
CA GLY A 49 -8.66 -11.61 11.04
C GLY A 49 -8.58 -10.19 10.47
N LYS A 50 -7.38 -9.61 10.37
CA LYS A 50 -7.17 -8.27 9.81
C LYS A 50 -6.27 -8.33 8.58
N GLN A 51 -6.71 -7.66 7.50
CA GLN A 51 -5.89 -7.42 6.33
C GLN A 51 -4.69 -6.55 6.71
N ARG A 52 -3.51 -6.96 6.26
CA ARG A 52 -2.30 -6.16 6.40
C ARG A 52 -2.15 -5.18 5.27
N TYR A 53 -1.41 -4.12 5.55
CA TYR A 53 -1.14 -3.06 4.61
C TYR A 53 0.36 -2.95 4.36
N GLU A 54 0.69 -2.53 3.15
CA GLU A 54 2.05 -2.24 2.72
C GLU A 54 2.09 -0.84 2.11
N TRP A 55 3.24 -0.18 2.21
CA TRP A 55 3.48 1.10 1.54
C TRP A 55 4.23 0.83 0.26
N VAL A 56 3.60 1.14 -0.88
CA VAL A 56 4.21 0.98 -2.20
C VAL A 56 4.37 2.35 -2.86
N PRO A 57 5.42 2.56 -3.68
CA PRO A 57 5.53 3.78 -4.47
C PRO A 57 4.25 4.02 -5.29
N ILE A 58 3.86 5.28 -5.47
CA ILE A 58 2.65 5.61 -6.25
C ILE A 58 2.72 5.04 -7.68
N SER A 59 3.91 5.00 -8.28
CA SER A 59 4.14 4.40 -9.60
C SER A 59 3.72 2.93 -9.68
N GLU A 60 3.78 2.19 -8.57
CA GLU A 60 3.44 0.76 -8.51
C GLU A 60 1.98 0.51 -8.10
N ALA A 61 1.21 1.54 -7.77
CA ALA A 61 -0.13 1.38 -7.21
C ALA A 61 -1.08 0.55 -8.09
N ARG A 62 -0.97 0.68 -9.42
CA ARG A 62 -1.77 -0.10 -10.39
C ARG A 62 -1.50 -1.60 -10.27
N VAL A 63 -0.25 -1.99 -10.08
CA VAL A 63 0.12 -3.40 -9.90
C VAL A 63 -0.58 -3.95 -8.65
N TYR A 64 -0.74 -3.16 -7.61
CA TYR A 64 -1.40 -3.57 -6.36
C TYR A 64 -2.93 -3.31 -6.36
N GLY A 65 -3.54 -3.07 -7.52
CA GLY A 65 -4.99 -2.83 -7.64
C GLY A 65 -5.45 -1.48 -7.08
N ALA A 66 -4.53 -0.59 -6.72
CA ALA A 66 -4.79 0.72 -6.12
C ALA A 66 -4.69 1.89 -7.11
N GLY A 67 -4.58 1.62 -8.42
CA GLY A 67 -4.54 2.69 -9.44
C GLY A 67 -5.81 3.56 -9.50
N HIS A 68 -6.92 3.09 -8.93
CA HIS A 68 -8.13 3.88 -8.77
C HIS A 68 -7.99 5.04 -7.75
N HIS A 69 -6.94 5.03 -6.93
CA HIS A 69 -6.60 6.11 -5.99
C HIS A 69 -5.63 7.16 -6.57
N TRP A 70 -5.18 6.98 -7.82
CA TRP A 70 -4.42 8.00 -8.51
C TRP A 70 -5.25 9.26 -8.76
N THR A 71 -4.61 10.42 -8.65
CA THR A 71 -5.14 11.66 -9.19
C THR A 71 -5.18 11.60 -10.72
N VAL A 72 -5.87 12.56 -11.35
CA VAL A 72 -5.94 12.65 -12.82
C VAL A 72 -4.53 12.82 -13.43
N GLU A 73 -3.70 13.64 -12.79
CA GLU A 73 -2.31 13.89 -13.19
C GLU A 73 -1.44 12.63 -13.06
N GLU A 74 -1.55 11.92 -11.94
CA GLU A 74 -0.83 10.66 -11.71
C GLU A 74 -1.26 9.58 -12.71
N ARG A 75 -2.55 9.49 -12.99
CA ARG A 75 -3.07 8.55 -13.99
C ARG A 75 -2.49 8.86 -15.37
N ALA A 76 -2.49 10.12 -15.79
CA ALA A 76 -1.90 10.53 -17.07
C ALA A 76 -0.39 10.25 -17.16
N LYS A 77 0.33 10.42 -16.05
CA LYS A 77 1.77 10.14 -15.95
C LYS A 77 2.07 8.63 -16.02
N TYR A 78 1.47 7.85 -15.13
CA TYR A 78 1.84 6.44 -14.94
C TYR A 78 1.14 5.48 -15.90
N ASP A 79 0.01 5.85 -16.53
CA ASP A 79 -0.60 5.02 -17.59
C ASP A 79 0.25 4.95 -18.85
N ASN A 80 1.02 6.00 -19.15
CA ASN A 80 1.88 6.04 -20.32
C ASN A 80 3.29 5.49 -20.07
N GLU A 81 3.77 5.56 -18.81
CA GLU A 81 5.17 5.27 -18.47
C GLU A 81 5.41 3.78 -18.14
N TYR A 82 4.41 3.04 -17.66
CA TYR A 82 4.55 1.63 -17.25
C TYR A 82 3.45 0.75 -17.86
N PRO A 83 3.70 0.06 -18.99
CA PRO A 83 2.75 -0.90 -19.54
C PRO A 83 2.53 -2.06 -18.56
N PRO A 84 1.37 -2.75 -18.64
CA PRO A 84 1.09 -3.91 -17.81
C PRO A 84 2.16 -4.99 -18.05
N GLY A 85 3.11 -5.13 -17.10
CA GLY A 85 4.23 -6.07 -17.22
C GLY A 85 5.60 -5.53 -16.79
N TYR A 86 5.74 -4.23 -16.51
CA TYR A 86 7.01 -3.66 -16.04
C TYR A 86 7.22 -3.98 -14.55
N MET A 87 7.57 -5.23 -14.25
CA MET A 87 8.07 -5.63 -12.94
C MET A 87 9.57 -5.37 -12.88
N GLN A 88 9.98 -4.36 -12.12
CA GLN A 88 11.34 -4.31 -11.60
C GLN A 88 11.39 -5.32 -10.44
N GLY A 89 11.88 -6.52 -10.72
CA GLY A 89 12.01 -7.59 -9.73
C GLY A 89 12.82 -7.12 -8.54
N ARG A 90 12.15 -6.71 -7.46
CA ARG A 90 12.81 -6.48 -6.18
C ARG A 90 13.12 -7.84 -5.58
N GLY A 91 14.38 -8.22 -5.71
CA GLY A 91 14.94 -9.42 -5.10
C GLY A 91 14.59 -9.50 -3.63
N ALA A 92 14.04 -10.65 -3.24
CA ALA A 92 13.93 -11.06 -1.86
C ALA A 92 15.34 -11.14 -1.26
N ALA A 93 15.56 -10.44 -0.14
CA ALA A 93 16.68 -10.66 0.76
C ALA A 93 16.19 -11.48 1.96
#